data_AF-A0A7S0AFC3-F1
#
_entry.id   AF-A0A7S0AFC3-F1
#
_cell.length_a   1.000
_cell.length_b   1.000
_cell.length_c   1.000
_cell.angle_alpha   90.00
_cell.angle_beta   90.00
_cell.angle_gamma   90.00
#
_symmetry.space_group_name_H-M   'P 1'
#
loop_
_entity.id
_entity.type
_entity.pdbx_description
1 polymer ?
#
loop_
_entity_poly.entity_id
_entity_poly.type
_entity_poly.pdbx_seq_one_letter_code
_entity_poly.pdbx_strand_id
1 'polypeptide(L)'
;AASEDICGVPALRVADIETGTDGSNTVASVHAVQKILDGLTSAPAAILLDTSIKGSKEGGGTGVTFDHSIAEQLQNRGLPVIIAGGLNPDNAKDAVMKTRPWGIDV
;
A
#
# COMPACT_ATOMS: atom_id res chain seq x y z
N ALA A 1 -15.39 -5.26 0.35
CA ALA A 1 -16.84 -5.13 0.11
C ALA A 1 -17.16 -3.63 0.02
N ALA A 2 -18.22 -3.23 -0.67
CA ALA A 2 -18.66 -1.83 -0.61
C ALA A 2 -19.41 -1.57 0.71
N SER A 3 -19.21 -0.41 1.32
CA SER A 3 -20.00 -0.03 2.49
C SER A 3 -21.42 0.34 2.05
N GLU A 4 -22.43 -0.19 2.74
CA GLU A 4 -23.84 0.18 2.52
C GLU A 4 -24.08 1.66 2.86
N ASP A 5 -23.24 2.24 3.72
CA ASP A 5 -23.29 3.64 4.14
C ASP A 5 -22.88 4.61 3.01
N ILE A 6 -22.20 4.11 1.98
CA ILE A 6 -21.85 4.87 0.76
C ILE A 6 -22.65 4.38 -0.46
N CYS A 7 -23.91 3.98 -0.24
CA CYS A 7 -24.83 3.53 -1.29
C CYS A 7 -24.29 2.33 -2.09
N GLY A 8 -23.47 1.47 -1.48
CA GLY A 8 -22.91 0.30 -2.14
C GLY A 8 -21.81 0.59 -3.17
N VAL A 9 -21.25 1.82 -3.18
CA VAL A 9 -20.10 2.15 -4.04
C VAL A 9 -18.81 1.59 -3.41
N PRO A 10 -17.94 0.90 -4.17
CA PRO A 10 -16.66 0.46 -3.64
C PRO A 10 -15.74 1.65 -3.37
N ALA A 11 -15.15 1.70 -2.18
CA ALA A 11 -14.16 2.71 -1.82
C ALA A 11 -12.76 2.09 -1.72
N LEU A 12 -11.76 2.82 -2.22
CA LEU A 12 -10.36 2.51 -2.00
C LEU A 12 -9.84 3.40 -0.87
N ARG A 13 -9.18 2.80 0.13
CA ARG A 13 -8.48 3.57 1.13
C ARG A 13 -7.02 3.74 0.72
N VAL A 14 -6.64 4.97 0.39
CA VAL A 14 -5.24 5.32 0.14
C VAL A 14 -4.50 5.45 1.47
N ALA A 15 -3.31 4.85 1.54
CA ALA A 15 -2.37 4.97 2.64
C ALA A 15 -1.00 5.36 2.09
N ASP A 16 -0.56 6.57 2.42
CA ASP A 16 0.77 7.05 2.07
C ASP A 16 1.81 6.36 2.96
N ILE A 17 2.73 5.64 2.34
CA ILE A 17 3.84 4.97 3.02
C ILE A 17 5.12 5.73 2.73
N GLU A 18 5.74 6.27 3.77
CA GLU A 18 7.05 6.90 3.64
C GLU A 18 8.11 5.82 3.38
N THR A 19 8.94 6.03 2.35
CA THR A 19 10.11 5.18 2.11
C THR A 19 11.13 5.43 3.22
N GLY A 20 11.37 4.45 4.09
CA GLY A 20 12.51 4.48 4.99
C GLY A 20 13.81 4.36 4.20
N THR A 21 14.82 5.17 4.52
CA THR A 21 16.18 5.05 3.97
C THR A 21 16.88 3.75 4.41
N ASP A 22 16.29 3.04 5.37
CA ASP A 22 16.95 1.97 6.10
C ASP A 22 16.12 0.70 5.89
N GLY A 23 16.60 -0.16 5.00
CA GLY A 23 15.97 -1.45 4.72
C GLY A 23 15.78 -2.26 6.01
N SER A 24 14.57 -2.78 6.22
CA SER A 24 14.19 -3.68 7.32
C SER A 24 14.26 -3.06 8.72
N ASN A 25 13.28 -2.22 9.05
CA ASN A 25 12.98 -1.94 10.45
C ASN A 25 11.54 -2.39 10.74
N THR A 26 11.39 -3.66 11.15
CA THR A 26 10.09 -4.32 11.40
C THR A 26 9.16 -3.50 12.29
N VAL A 27 9.70 -2.73 13.23
CA VAL A 27 8.95 -1.84 14.12
C VAL A 27 8.26 -0.70 13.36
N ALA A 28 8.92 -0.11 12.36
CA ALA A 28 8.35 0.94 11.53
C ALA A 28 7.19 0.40 10.68
N SER A 29 7.37 -0.80 10.11
CA SER A 29 6.35 -1.48 9.31
C SER A 29 5.14 -1.87 10.16
N VAL A 30 5.34 -2.35 11.40
CA VAL A 30 4.25 -2.62 12.35
C VAL A 30 3.49 -1.35 12.72
N HIS A 31 4.19 -0.24 12.99
CA HIS A 31 3.53 1.03 13.31
C HIS A 31 2.73 1.57 12.11
N ALA A 32 3.27 1.45 10.89
CA ALA A 32 2.57 1.81 9.66
C ALA A 32 1.28 0.99 9.49
N VAL A 33 1.35 -0.34 9.67
CA VAL A 33 0.18 -1.22 9.62
C VAL A 33 -0.86 -0.80 10.66
N GLN A 34 -0.46 -0.55 11.90
CA GLN A 34 -1.40 -0.14 12.95
C GLN A 34 -2.09 1.19 12.60
N LYS A 35 -1.32 2.18 12.12
CA LYS A 35 -1.87 3.48 11.69
C LYS A 35 -2.89 3.33 10.55
N ILE A 36 -2.63 2.43 9.59
CA ILE A 36 -3.58 2.13 8.50
C ILE A 36 -4.86 1.55 9.07
N LEU A 37 -4.75 0.56 9.98
CA LEU A 37 -5.88 -0.10 10.61
C LEU A 37 -6.74 0.87 11.43
N ASP A 38 -6.11 1.74 12.22
CA ASP A 38 -6.80 2.76 13.03
C ASP A 38 -7.54 3.79 12.16
N GLY A 39 -7.06 4.00 10.93
CA GLY A 39 -7.67 4.92 9.97
C GLY A 39 -8.84 4.36 9.18
N LEU A 40 -9.16 3.06 9.29
CA LEU A 40 -10.23 2.44 8.51
C LEU A 40 -11.60 2.83 9.08
N THR A 41 -12.36 3.63 8.33
CA THR A 41 -13.64 4.20 8.79
C THR A 41 -14.88 3.41 8.34
N SER A 42 -14.72 2.40 7.49
CA SER A 42 -15.72 1.39 7.09
C SER A 42 -15.06 0.43 6.10
N ALA A 43 -15.50 -0.82 6.01
CA ALA A 43 -14.83 -1.89 5.25
C ALA A 43 -14.54 -1.47 3.79
N PRO A 44 -13.28 -1.13 3.43
CA PRO A 44 -12.97 -0.69 2.09
C PRO A 44 -13.03 -1.89 1.12
N ALA A 45 -13.16 -1.59 -0.18
CA ALA A 45 -13.01 -2.60 -1.22
C ALA A 45 -11.56 -3.08 -1.32
N ALA A 46 -10.60 -2.15 -1.22
CA ALA A 46 -9.17 -2.44 -1.11
C ALA A 46 -8.43 -1.27 -0.44
N ILE A 47 -7.21 -1.55 0.02
CA ILE A 47 -6.26 -0.56 0.53
C ILE A 47 -5.22 -0.33 -0.57
N LEU A 48 -5.05 0.91 -1.00
CA LEU A 48 -4.02 1.32 -1.94
C LEU A 48 -2.83 1.87 -1.15
N LEU A 49 -1.73 1.13 -1.16
CA LEU A 49 -0.47 1.52 -0.53
C LEU A 49 0.33 2.35 -1.53
N ASP A 50 0.40 3.66 -1.29
CA ASP A 50 1.09 4.59 -2.19
C ASP A 50 2.46 4.96 -1.62
N THR A 51 3.50 4.84 -2.46
CA THR A 51 4.87 5.15 -2.05
C THR A 51 5.11 6.66 -2.10
N SER A 52 5.43 7.26 -0.96
CA SER A 52 5.83 8.67 -0.87
C SER A 52 7.31 8.82 -0.52
N ILE A 53 8.06 9.55 -1.35
CA ILE A 53 9.45 9.92 -1.07
C ILE A 53 9.45 11.27 -0.35
N LYS A 54 9.90 11.27 0.91
CA LYS A 54 9.96 12.49 1.72
C LYS A 54 10.91 13.52 1.08
N GLY A 55 10.37 14.68 0.71
CA GLY A 55 11.16 15.80 0.16
C GLY A 55 11.31 15.83 -1.38
N SER A 56 10.78 14.84 -2.10
CA SER A 56 10.76 14.86 -3.57
C SER A 56 9.32 15.05 -4.07
N LYS A 57 9.09 16.13 -4.83
CA LYS A 57 7.83 16.35 -5.59
C LYS A 57 7.84 15.62 -6.94
N GLU A 58 8.76 14.69 -7.13
CA GLU A 58 8.89 13.93 -8.37
C GLU A 58 7.74 12.92 -8.44
N GLY A 59 7.02 12.92 -9.58
CA GLY A 59 5.89 12.03 -9.82
C GLY A 59 6.30 10.55 -9.82
N GLY A 60 5.31 9.65 -9.89
CA GLY A 60 5.49 8.19 -9.82
C GLY A 60 6.51 7.61 -10.81
N GLY A 61 6.86 6.33 -10.63
CA GLY A 61 7.83 5.62 -11.48
C GLY A 61 9.31 5.80 -11.10
N THR A 62 9.59 6.37 -9.94
CA THR A 62 10.95 6.62 -9.42
C THR A 62 11.79 5.36 -9.18
N GLY A 63 11.19 4.17 -9.21
CA GLY A 63 11.84 2.91 -8.90
C GLY A 63 12.02 2.65 -7.40
N VAL A 64 11.74 3.65 -6.55
CA VAL A 64 11.79 3.52 -5.09
C VAL A 64 10.44 3.04 -4.59
N THR A 65 10.42 1.92 -3.88
CA THR A 65 9.21 1.33 -3.30
C THR A 65 9.30 1.29 -1.77
N PHE A 66 8.15 1.17 -1.09
CA PHE A 66 8.11 0.97 0.37
C PHE A 66 8.44 -0.48 0.79
N ASP A 67 8.54 -0.74 2.10
CA ASP A 67 8.70 -2.09 2.64
C ASP A 67 7.45 -2.96 2.40
N HIS A 68 7.59 -3.91 1.47
CA HIS A 68 6.53 -4.84 1.08
C HIS A 68 5.98 -5.70 2.23
N SER A 69 6.66 -5.82 3.38
CA SER A 69 6.13 -6.51 4.56
C SER A 69 4.83 -5.88 5.10
N ILE A 70 4.58 -4.60 4.80
CA ILE A 70 3.32 -3.91 5.13
C ILE A 70 2.16 -4.52 4.33
N ALA A 71 2.36 -4.78 3.04
CA ALA A 71 1.36 -5.40 2.17
C ALA A 71 1.02 -6.82 2.66
N GLU A 72 2.04 -7.62 2.98
CA GLU A 72 1.86 -8.98 3.50
C GLU A 72 1.04 -8.99 4.80
N GLN A 73 1.34 -8.09 5.75
CA GLN A 73 0.63 -8.01 7.03
C GLN A 73 -0.84 -7.62 6.87
N LEU A 74 -1.16 -6.73 5.94
CA LEU A 74 -2.56 -6.36 5.64
C LEU A 74 -3.29 -7.50 4.93
N GLN A 75 -2.64 -8.15 3.96
CA GLN A 75 -3.19 -9.30 3.24
C GLN A 75 -3.46 -10.50 4.17
N ASN A 76 -2.56 -10.77 5.13
CA ASN A 76 -2.75 -11.82 6.15
C ASN A 76 -3.97 -11.56 7.06
N ARG A 77 -4.45 -10.32 7.12
CA ARG A 77 -5.69 -9.93 7.82
C ARG A 77 -6.92 -9.99 6.91
N GLY A 78 -6.78 -10.49 5.69
CA GLY A 78 -7.86 -10.62 4.70
C GLY A 78 -8.20 -9.33 3.97
N LEU A 79 -7.36 -8.30 4.04
CA LEU A 79 -7.59 -7.02 3.38
C LEU A 79 -7.02 -7.06 1.95
N PRO A 80 -7.82 -6.76 0.91
CA PRO A 80 -7.30 -6.62 -0.45
C PRO A 80 -6.35 -5.43 -0.53
N VAL A 81 -5.17 -5.64 -1.10
CA VAL A 81 -4.12 -4.62 -1.21
C VAL A 81 -3.80 -4.32 -2.67
N ILE A 82 -3.76 -3.04 -3.01
CA ILE A 82 -3.21 -2.51 -4.27
C ILE A 82 -1.87 -1.84 -3.93
N ILE A 83 -0.82 -2.16 -4.67
CA ILE A 83 0.49 -1.50 -4.54
C ILE A 83 0.59 -0.39 -5.59
N ALA A 84 0.92 0.82 -5.16
CA ALA A 84 1.06 2.01 -5.99
C ALA A 84 2.34 2.78 -5.64
N GLY A 85 2.70 3.72 -6.50
CA GLY A 85 3.84 4.61 -6.32
C GLY A 85 5.18 3.92 -6.57
N GLY A 86 6.04 4.55 -7.36
CA GLY A 86 7.41 4.05 -7.63
C GLY A 86 7.51 2.79 -8.50
N LEU A 87 6.38 2.21 -8.96
CA LEU A 87 6.38 1.09 -9.89
C LEU A 87 6.71 1.53 -11.32
N ASN A 88 7.44 0.69 -12.04
CA ASN A 88 7.81 0.86 -13.45
C ASN A 88 7.93 -0.52 -14.14
N PRO A 89 8.13 -0.60 -15.47
CA PRO A 89 8.22 -1.88 -16.18
C PRO A 89 9.33 -2.81 -15.68
N ASP A 90 10.38 -2.26 -15.07
CA ASP A 90 11.55 -3.02 -14.59
C ASP A 90 11.30 -3.65 -13.21
N ASN A 91 10.52 -3.01 -12.33
CA ASN A 91 10.29 -3.48 -10.95
C ASN A 91 8.90 -4.08 -10.70
N ALA A 92 7.89 -3.81 -11.55
CA ALA A 92 6.51 -4.22 -11.30
C ALA A 92 6.36 -5.76 -11.20
N LYS A 93 7.08 -6.50 -12.05
CA LYS A 93 7.07 -7.96 -12.03
C LYS A 93 7.57 -8.52 -10.70
N ASP A 94 8.66 -7.97 -10.17
CA ASP A 94 9.25 -8.41 -8.92
C ASP A 94 8.35 -8.09 -7.72
N ALA A 95 7.74 -6.89 -7.71
CA ALA A 95 6.75 -6.51 -6.70
C ALA A 95 5.58 -7.50 -6.66
N VAL A 96 4.97 -7.81 -7.81
CA VAL A 96 3.85 -8.77 -7.91
C VAL A 96 4.26 -10.17 -7.45
N MET A 97 5.44 -10.64 -7.85
CA MET A 97 5.90 -11.99 -7.49
C MET A 97 6.16 -12.13 -5.98
N LYS A 98 6.67 -11.08 -5.35
CA LYS A 98 6.97 -11.06 -3.91
C LYS A 98 5.71 -10.97 -3.06
N THR A 99 4.79 -10.06 -3.40
CA THR A 99 3.65 -9.74 -2.51
C THR A 99 2.34 -10.37 -2.92
N ARG A 100 2.19 -10.76 -4.20
CA ARG A 100 0.93 -11.24 -4.80
C ARG A 100 -0.26 -10.36 -4.39
N PRO A 101 -0.22 -9.06 -4.70
CA PRO A 101 -1.24 -8.12 -4.26
C PRO A 101 -2.54 -8.39 -5.03
N TRP A 102 -3.65 -7.81 -4.55
CA TRP A 102 -4.92 -7.84 -5.28
C TRP A 102 -4.82 -7.09 -6.62
N GLY A 103 -4.02 -6.03 -6.67
CA GLY A 103 -3.71 -5.28 -7.89
C GLY A 103 -2.45 -4.42 -7.75
N ILE A 104 -2.06 -3.78 -8.86
CA ILE A 104 -1.03 -2.74 -8.89
C ILE A 104 -1.55 -1.52 -9.64
N ASP A 105 -1.01 -0.35 -9.31
CA ASP A 105 -1.25 0.93 -9.99
C ASP A 105 0.08 1.45 -10.58
N VAL A 106 0.11 1.72 -11.89
CA VAL A 106 1.33 1.99 -12.69
C VAL A 106 1.13 3.12 -13.69
#